data_AF-A0A1H2C9Y5-F1
#
_entry.id   AF-A0A1H2C9Y5-F1
#
_cell.length_a   1.000
_cell.length_b   1.000
_cell.length_c   1.000
_cell.angle_alpha   90.00
_cell.angle_beta   90.00
_cell.angle_gamma   90.00
#
_symmetry.space_group_name_H-M   'P 1'
#
loop_
_entity.id
_entity.type
_entity.pdbx_description
1 polymer ?
#
loop_
_entity_poly.entity_id
_entity_poly.type
_entity_poly.pdbx_seq_one_letter_code
_entity_poly.pdbx_strand_id
1 'polypeptide(L)'
;MQPGQLGVDVVALRVMGSDVAGAAVTLREAVAATGAGLVPAAPPGSVAGLAAVAAEKAWSAEWERLTVRADRLGRKMVAAADSYQSADRAGADELRRSGLSVF
;
A
#
# COMPACT_ATOMS: atom_id res chain seq x y z
N MET A 1 -15.78 13.81 -18.83
CA MET A 1 -14.78 14.03 -17.77
C MET A 1 -14.18 15.41 -17.97
N GLN A 2 -14.12 16.23 -16.92
CA GLN A 2 -13.51 17.57 -17.00
C GLN A 2 -11.99 17.47 -16.72
N PRO A 3 -11.12 18.17 -17.48
CA PRO A 3 -9.66 18.08 -17.34
C PRO A 3 -9.15 18.35 -15.91
N GLY A 4 -9.80 19.27 -15.19
CA GLY A 4 -9.44 19.59 -13.80
C GLY A 4 -9.73 18.46 -12.81
N GLN A 5 -10.69 17.58 -13.09
CA GLN A 5 -11.08 16.49 -12.19
C GLN A 5 -10.05 15.35 -12.22
N LEU A 6 -9.54 15.01 -13.41
CA LEU A 6 -8.49 13.99 -13.56
C LEU A 6 -7.16 14.40 -12.89
N GLY A 7 -6.79 15.68 -12.95
CA GLY A 7 -5.59 16.18 -12.26
C GLY A 7 -5.70 16.08 -10.73
N VAL A 8 -6.87 16.39 -10.17
CA VAL A 8 -7.15 16.24 -8.73
C VAL A 8 -7.14 14.76 -8.32
N ASP A 9 -7.70 13.88 -9.16
CA ASP A 9 -7.74 12.44 -8.90
C ASP A 9 -6.33 11.80 -8.92
N VAL A 10 -5.43 12.25 -9.81
CA VAL A 10 -4.02 11.80 -9.88
C VAL A 10 -3.25 12.20 -8.61
N VAL A 11 -3.41 13.44 -8.15
CA VAL A 11 -2.76 13.90 -6.91
C VAL A 11 -3.29 13.11 -5.72
N ALA A 12 -4.61 12.93 -5.62
CA ALA A 12 -5.22 12.15 -4.55
C ALA A 12 -4.73 10.68 -4.54
N LEU A 13 -4.67 10.03 -5.70
CA LEU A 13 -4.15 8.66 -5.84
C LEU A 13 -2.70 8.53 -5.39
N ARG A 14 -1.86 9.50 -5.74
CA ARG A 14 -0.45 9.52 -5.36
C ARG A 14 -0.28 9.72 -3.86
N VAL A 15 -1.02 10.67 -3.26
CA VAL A 15 -1.02 10.92 -1.81
C VAL A 15 -1.49 9.69 -1.05
N MET A 16 -2.67 9.15 -1.40
CA MET A 16 -3.19 7.93 -0.75
C MET A 16 -2.25 6.74 -0.92
N GLY A 17 -1.62 6.58 -2.08
CA GLY A 17 -0.64 5.52 -2.32
C GLY A 17 0.59 5.64 -1.41
N SER A 18 1.11 6.86 -1.25
CA SER A 18 2.21 7.17 -0.33
C SER A 18 1.80 6.95 1.13
N ASP A 19 0.61 7.37 1.54
CA ASP A 19 0.11 7.20 2.90
C ASP A 19 -0.06 5.72 3.26
N VAL A 20 -0.61 4.92 2.33
CA VAL A 20 -0.75 3.46 2.51
C VAL A 20 0.62 2.78 2.63
N ALA A 21 1.60 3.19 1.83
CA ALA A 21 2.96 2.67 1.93
C ALA A 21 3.62 3.07 3.27
N GLY A 22 3.42 4.31 3.72
CA GLY A 22 3.88 4.80 5.02
C GLY A 22 3.26 4.02 6.17
N ALA A 23 1.94 3.81 6.14
CA ALA A 23 1.24 3.00 7.14
C ALA A 23 1.74 1.56 7.18
N ALA A 24 2.09 0.97 6.02
CA ALA A 24 2.69 -0.36 5.97
C ALA A 24 4.08 -0.41 6.64
N VAL A 25 4.88 0.66 6.53
CA VAL A 25 6.16 0.77 7.23
C VAL A 25 5.94 0.89 8.74
N THR A 26 5.09 1.81 9.19
CA THR A 26 4.76 1.98 10.62
C THR A 26 4.23 0.69 11.22
N LEU A 27 3.38 -0.04 10.49
CA LEU A 27 2.84 -1.31 10.95
C LEU A 27 3.93 -2.37 11.14
N ARG A 28 4.88 -2.44 10.20
CA ARG A 28 6.03 -3.35 10.27
C ARG A 28 6.89 -3.06 11.50
N GLU A 29 7.16 -1.78 11.75
CA GLU A 29 7.94 -1.33 12.90
C GLU A 29 7.23 -1.63 14.21
N ALA A 30 5.92 -1.40 14.29
CA ALA A 30 5.11 -1.74 15.46
C ALA A 30 5.14 -3.24 15.75
N VAL A 31 5.00 -4.08 14.71
CA VAL A 31 5.07 -5.55 14.84
C VAL A 31 6.47 -5.99 15.28
N ALA A 32 7.53 -5.39 14.73
CA ALA A 32 8.90 -5.66 15.16
C ALA A 32 9.14 -5.24 16.62
N ALA A 33 8.56 -4.10 17.05
CA ALA A 33 8.66 -3.59 18.40
C ALA A 33 7.91 -4.44 19.43
N THR A 34 6.79 -5.07 19.06
CA THR A 34 6.12 -6.06 19.92
C THR A 34 6.96 -7.31 20.17
N GLY A 35 7.97 -7.58 19.32
CA GLY A 35 8.92 -8.67 19.50
C GLY A 35 8.26 -10.06 19.49
N ALA A 36 9.00 -11.05 20.00
CA ALA A 36 8.48 -12.37 20.35
C ALA A 36 8.33 -12.45 21.88
N GLY A 37 7.44 -13.30 22.36
CA GLY A 37 7.15 -13.44 23.80
C GLY A 37 5.76 -12.97 24.21
N LEU A 38 4.81 -12.92 23.26
CA LEU A 38 3.38 -12.75 23.59
C LEU A 38 2.82 -13.98 24.32
N VAL A 39 3.54 -15.10 24.27
CA VAL A 39 3.19 -16.34 24.94
C VAL A 39 3.56 -16.25 26.43
N PRO A 40 2.58 -16.33 27.34
CA PRO A 40 2.87 -16.37 28.77
C PRO A 40 3.65 -17.65 29.12
N ALA A 41 4.45 -17.56 30.18
CA ALA A 41 5.15 -18.73 30.71
C ALA A 41 4.13 -19.82 31.07
N ALA A 42 4.25 -20.97 30.40
CA ALA A 42 3.34 -22.09 30.58
C ALA A 42 4.15 -23.34 30.97
N PRO A 43 3.56 -24.26 31.77
CA PRO A 43 4.20 -25.54 32.05
C PRO A 43 4.59 -26.26 30.75
N PRO A 44 5.77 -26.90 30.68
CA PRO A 44 6.18 -27.68 29.53
C PRO A 44 5.10 -28.72 29.16
N GLY A 45 4.73 -28.77 27.88
CA GLY A 45 3.72 -29.71 27.39
C GLY A 45 2.26 -29.33 27.67
N SER A 46 1.99 -28.15 28.25
CA SER A 46 0.62 -27.68 28.41
C SER A 46 -0.04 -27.37 27.06
N VAL A 47 -1.28 -27.84 26.87
CA VAL A 47 -2.08 -27.57 25.67
C VAL A 47 -2.29 -26.07 25.48
N ALA A 48 -2.50 -25.32 26.57
CA ALA A 48 -2.64 -23.87 26.53
C ALA A 48 -1.36 -23.17 26.05
N GLY A 49 -0.17 -23.62 26.50
CA GLY A 49 1.10 -23.10 26.03
C GLY A 49 1.34 -23.38 24.54
N LEU A 50 1.04 -24.59 24.08
CA LEU A 50 1.13 -24.95 22.66
C LEU A 50 0.16 -24.12 21.80
N ALA A 51 -1.08 -23.90 22.27
CA ALA A 51 -2.06 -23.07 21.60
C ALA A 51 -1.62 -21.60 21.52
N ALA A 52 -1.03 -21.06 22.59
CA ALA A 52 -0.49 -19.71 22.61
C ALA A 52 0.66 -19.54 21.61
N VAL A 53 1.61 -20.48 21.54
CA VAL A 53 2.70 -20.46 20.55
C VAL A 53 2.17 -20.52 19.12
N ALA A 54 1.15 -21.36 18.87
CA ALA A 54 0.52 -21.44 17.56
C ALA A 54 -0.18 -20.13 17.19
N ALA A 55 -0.86 -19.50 18.15
CA ALA A 55 -1.52 -18.21 17.96
C ALA A 55 -0.51 -17.08 17.65
N GLU A 56 0.61 -17.01 18.39
CA GLU A 56 1.67 -16.04 18.13
C GLU A 56 2.26 -16.20 16.72
N LYS A 57 2.54 -17.44 16.29
CA LYS A 57 3.01 -17.70 14.91
C LYS A 57 2.00 -17.30 13.85
N ALA A 58 0.72 -17.63 14.06
CA ALA A 58 -0.34 -17.28 13.13
C ALA A 58 -0.53 -15.76 13.01
N TRP A 59 -0.49 -15.07 14.15
CA TRP A 59 -0.52 -13.61 14.23
C TRP A 59 0.62 -12.97 13.45
N SER A 60 1.87 -13.38 13.71
CA SER A 60 3.05 -12.84 13.02
C SER A 60 2.99 -13.07 11.51
N ALA A 61 2.58 -14.26 11.07
CA ALA A 61 2.42 -14.55 9.65
C ALA A 61 1.33 -13.68 8.99
N GLU A 62 0.23 -13.42 9.69
CA GLU A 62 -0.83 -12.56 9.16
C GLU A 62 -0.39 -11.09 9.05
N TRP A 63 0.38 -10.58 10.02
CA TRP A 63 0.92 -9.23 9.95
C TRP A 63 1.92 -9.03 8.82
N GLU A 64 2.78 -10.02 8.58
CA GLU A 64 3.69 -10.00 7.44
C GLU A 64 2.90 -9.94 6.12
N ARG A 65 1.87 -10.78 5.98
CA ARG A 65 0.98 -10.77 4.81
C ARG A 65 0.28 -9.43 4.62
N LEU A 66 -0.27 -8.85 5.68
CA LEU A 66 -0.97 -7.56 5.63
C LEU A 66 -0.02 -6.43 5.22
N THR A 67 1.17 -6.40 5.81
CA THR A 67 2.22 -5.41 5.50
C THR A 67 2.61 -5.47 4.02
N VAL A 68 2.84 -6.67 3.48
CA VAL A 68 3.17 -6.87 2.05
C VAL A 68 2.01 -6.44 1.14
N ARG A 69 0.76 -6.69 1.55
CA ARG A 69 -0.42 -6.28 0.79
C ARG A 69 -0.59 -4.77 0.76
N ALA A 70 -0.44 -4.09 1.90
CA ALA A 70 -0.54 -2.64 2.01
C ALA A 70 0.55 -1.94 1.17
N ASP A 71 1.81 -2.34 1.33
CA ASP A 71 2.93 -1.82 0.54
C ASP A 71 2.72 -2.01 -0.98
N ARG A 72 2.22 -3.19 -1.39
CA ARG A 72 1.88 -3.45 -2.80
C ARG A 72 0.72 -2.59 -3.29
N LEU A 73 -0.29 -2.35 -2.46
CA LEU A 73 -1.42 -1.48 -2.79
C LEU A 73 -0.95 -0.05 -3.00
N GLY A 74 -0.15 0.49 -2.07
CA GLY A 74 0.41 1.83 -2.16
C GLY A 74 1.18 2.05 -3.48
N ARG A 75 2.07 1.11 -3.82
CA ARG A 75 2.79 1.15 -5.12
C ARG A 75 1.88 1.11 -6.34
N LYS A 76 0.80 0.31 -6.30
CA LYS A 76 -0.17 0.24 -7.41
C LYS A 76 -0.93 1.56 -7.60
N MET A 77 -1.29 2.23 -6.51
CA MET A 77 -1.98 3.53 -6.56
C MET A 77 -1.08 4.61 -7.15
N VAL A 78 0.20 4.65 -6.74
CA VAL A 78 1.19 5.57 -7.34
C VAL A 78 1.41 5.26 -8.82
N ALA A 79 1.57 3.99 -9.20
CA ALA A 79 1.74 3.60 -10.59
C ALA A 79 0.50 3.95 -11.45
N ALA A 80 -0.70 3.83 -10.89
CA ALA A 80 -1.93 4.24 -11.56
C ALA A 80 -1.97 5.77 -11.78
N ALA A 81 -1.58 6.56 -10.77
CA ALA A 81 -1.46 8.01 -10.89
C ALA A 81 -0.48 8.40 -12.03
N ASP A 82 0.66 7.73 -12.11
CA ASP A 82 1.68 7.97 -13.15
C ASP A 82 1.17 7.64 -14.54
N SER A 83 0.47 6.50 -14.67
CA SER A 83 -0.16 6.08 -15.92
C SER A 83 -1.17 7.11 -16.40
N TYR A 84 -2.09 7.56 -15.53
CA TYR A 84 -3.08 8.60 -15.88
C TYR A 84 -2.41 9.90 -16.29
N GLN A 85 -1.38 10.35 -15.56
CA GLN A 85 -0.66 11.57 -15.90
C GLN A 85 0.04 11.47 -17.26
N SER A 86 0.65 10.33 -17.57
CA SER A 86 1.30 10.12 -18.87
C SER A 86 0.30 10.10 -20.03
N ALA A 87 -0.85 9.46 -19.85
CA ALA A 87 -1.91 9.40 -20.85
C ALA A 87 -2.51 10.79 -21.10
N ASP A 88 -2.73 11.56 -20.04
CA ASP A 88 -3.25 12.94 -20.13
C ASP A 88 -2.28 13.84 -20.92
N ARG A 89 -0.98 13.79 -20.61
CA ARG A 89 0.05 14.53 -21.37
C ARG A 89 0.09 14.12 -22.84
N ALA A 90 0.07 12.82 -23.13
CA ALA A 90 0.09 12.32 -24.50
C ALA A 90 -1.12 12.82 -25.30
N GLY A 91 -2.31 12.79 -24.71
CA GLY A 91 -3.53 13.32 -25.33
C GLY A 91 -3.48 14.84 -25.53
N ALA A 92 -3.00 15.59 -24.54
CA ALA A 92 -2.83 17.05 -24.66
C ALA A 92 -1.82 17.44 -25.75
N ASP A 93 -0.71 16.71 -25.86
CA ASP A 93 0.30 16.93 -26.89
C ASP A 93 -0.17 16.54 -28.28
N GLU A 94 -1.02 15.53 -28.40
CA GLU A 94 -1.68 15.16 -29.66
C GLU A 94 -2.65 16.27 -30.11
N LEU A 95 -3.53 16.75 -29.22
CA LEU A 95 -4.44 17.86 -29.50
C LEU A 95 -3.70 19.13 -29.90
N ARG A 96 -2.57 19.44 -29.26
CA ARG A 96 -1.73 20.60 -29.61
C ARG A 96 -1.17 20.45 -31.03
N ARG A 97 -0.73 19.25 -31.42
CA ARG A 97 -0.15 18.98 -32.74
C ARG A 97 -1.19 19.02 -33.86
N SER A 98 -2.38 18.45 -33.65
CA SER A 98 -3.46 18.50 -34.64
C SER A 98 -4.13 19.88 -34.74
N GLY A 99 -4.19 20.65 -33.65
CA GLY A 99 -4.62 22.05 -33.69
C GLY A 99 -3.66 22.97 -34.46
N LEU A 100 -2.37 22.65 -34.48
CA LEU A 100 -1.35 23.36 -35.26
C LEU A 100 -1.33 22.95 -36.75
N SER A 101 -1.96 21.83 -37.15
CA SER A 101 -2.01 21.39 -38.55
C SER A 101 -3.24 21.87 -39.32
N VAL A 102 -4.10 22.69 -38.70
CA VAL A 102 -5.34 23.22 -39.29
C VAL A 102 -5.20 24.71 -39.68
N PHE A 103 -4.00 25.28 -39.56
CA PHE A 103 -3.63 26.61 -40.05
C PHE A 103 -2.47 26.52 -41.04
#